data_AF-A0A924VVC9-F1
#
_entry.id   AF-A0A924VVC9-F1
#
_cell.length_a   1.000
_cell.length_b   1.000
_cell.length_c   1.000
_cell.angle_alpha   90.00
_cell.angle_beta   90.00
_cell.angle_gamma   90.00
#
_symmetry.space_group_name_H-M   'P 1'
#
loop_
_entity.id
_entity.type
_entity.pdbx_description
1 polymer ?
#
loop_
_entity_poly.entity_id
_entity_poly.type
_entity_poly.pdbx_seq_one_letter_code
_entity_poly.pdbx_strand_id
1 'polypeptide(L)' 'MKTHKELDEYLLSFPNTWLDYPFGEGTSVYKTGDKASGEGKLFAIIADDSKPLRISLK' A
#
# COMPACT_ATOMS: atom_id res chain seq x y z
N MET A 1 0.64 18.27 -5.82
CA MET A 1 -0.35 17.24 -5.45
C MET A 1 0.37 15.92 -5.58
N LYS A 2 0.54 15.14 -4.50
CA LYS A 2 1.27 13.87 -4.59
C LYS A 2 0.47 12.89 -5.44
N THR A 3 1.11 12.27 -6.42
CA THR A 3 0.54 11.24 -7.27
C THR A 3 0.53 9.90 -6.56
N HIS A 4 -0.32 8.97 -7.01
CA HIS A 4 -0.29 7.58 -6.54
C HIS A 4 1.14 7.02 -6.59
N LYS A 5 1.83 7.24 -7.71
CA LYS A 5 3.20 6.74 -7.93
C LYS A 5 4.21 7.24 -6.88
N GLU A 6 4.15 8.52 -6.51
CA GLU A 6 5.05 9.06 -5.47
C GLU A 6 4.77 8.46 -4.09
N LEU A 7 3.52 8.09 -3.82
CA LEU A 7 3.13 7.39 -2.59
C LEU A 7 3.59 5.93 -2.60
N ASP A 8 3.50 5.24 -3.74
CA ASP A 8 4.03 3.88 -3.89
C ASP A 8 5.51 3.82 -3.62
N GLU A 9 6.28 4.68 -4.28
CA GLU A 9 7.72 4.73 -4.12
C GLU A 9 8.10 5.01 -2.66
N TYR A 10 7.35 5.89 -1.99
CA TYR A 10 7.55 6.19 -0.58
C TYR A 10 7.21 4.99 0.32
N LEU A 11 6.06 4.35 0.14
CA LEU A 11 5.62 3.23 0.98
C LEU A 11 6.49 1.99 0.76
N LEU A 12 6.90 1.72 -0.48
CA LEU A 12 7.80 0.61 -0.82
C LEU A 12 9.25 0.86 -0.40
N SER A 13 9.62 2.09 -0.02
CA SER A 13 10.94 2.38 0.54
C SER A 13 11.13 1.85 1.97
N PHE A 14 10.03 1.51 2.67
CA PHE A 14 10.12 0.95 4.01
C PHE A 14 10.67 -0.49 3.99
N PRO A 15 11.50 -0.88 4.98
CA PRO A 15 12.04 -2.22 5.04
C PRO A 15 10.92 -3.26 5.21
N ASN A 16 11.09 -4.41 4.57
CA ASN A 16 10.16 -5.53 4.63
C ASN A 16 8.72 -5.16 4.20
N THR A 17 8.58 -4.21 3.28
CA THR A 17 7.28 -3.79 2.74
C THR A 17 7.05 -4.35 1.34
N TRP A 18 5.81 -4.71 1.06
CA TRP A 18 5.36 -5.08 -0.29
C TRP A 18 3.93 -4.62 -0.56
N LEU A 19 3.63 -4.55 -1.84
CA LEU A 19 2.29 -4.29 -2.37
C LEU A 19 1.52 -5.60 -2.54
N ASP A 20 0.24 -5.57 -2.20
CA ASP A 20 -0.69 -6.68 -2.28
C ASP A 20 -2.06 -6.18 -2.77
N TYR A 21 -2.86 -7.08 -3.35
CA TYR A 21 -4.16 -6.76 -3.96
C TYR A 21 -5.28 -7.70 -3.46
N PRO A 22 -5.53 -7.77 -2.15
CA PRO A 22 -6.54 -8.68 -1.58
C PRO A 22 -7.98 -8.33 -1.98
N PHE A 23 -8.22 -7.13 -2.51
CA PHE A 23 -9.55 -6.62 -2.87
C PHE A 23 -9.78 -6.50 -4.38
N GLY A 24 -8.82 -6.92 -5.22
CA GLY A 24 -8.88 -6.77 -6.67
C GLY A 24 -8.38 -5.42 -7.18
N GLU A 25 -8.70 -5.09 -8.43
CA GLU A 25 -8.29 -3.83 -9.07
C GLU A 25 -8.88 -2.60 -8.37
N GLY A 26 -8.11 -1.51 -8.31
CA GLY A 26 -8.53 -0.22 -7.78
C GLY A 26 -8.23 0.03 -6.29
N THR A 27 -7.64 -0.95 -5.59
CA THR A 27 -7.18 -0.77 -4.20
C THR A 27 -5.79 -1.38 -3.98
N SER A 28 -4.79 -0.53 -3.83
CA SER A 28 -3.43 -0.91 -3.44
C SER A 28 -3.30 -1.07 -1.93
N VAL A 29 -2.81 -2.23 -1.47
CA VAL A 29 -2.61 -2.54 -0.05
C VAL A 29 -1.14 -2.76 0.25
N TYR A 30 -0.59 -2.00 1.20
CA TYR A 30 0.80 -2.12 1.63
C TYR A 30 0.86 -2.87 2.95
N LYS A 31 1.69 -3.91 2.96
CA LYS A 31 1.95 -4.74 4.12
C LYS A 31 3.42 -4.64 4.50
N THR A 32 3.70 -4.73 5.80
CA THR A 32 5.04 -4.82 6.35
C THR A 32 5.16 -6.02 7.27
N GLY A 33 6.32 -6.67 7.30
CA GLY A 33 6.58 -7.82 8.17
C GLY A 33 7.36 -8.92 7.47
N ASP A 34 7.33 -10.13 8.03
CA ASP A 34 8.01 -11.26 7.42
C ASP A 34 7.17 -11.82 6.25
N LYS A 35 7.61 -11.50 5.03
CA LYS A 35 6.98 -12.01 3.80
C LYS A 35 7.11 -13.54 3.68
N ALA A 36 8.15 -14.13 4.26
CA ALA A 36 8.37 -15.57 4.19
C ALA A 36 7.44 -16.35 5.15
N SER A 37 7.05 -15.76 6.28
CA SER A 37 6.08 -16.36 7.20
C SER A 37 4.62 -16.20 6.74
N GLY A 38 4.37 -15.27 5.81
CA GLY A 38 3.02 -14.93 5.36
C GLY A 38 2.24 -14.03 6.34
N GLU A 39 2.86 -13.60 7.44
CA GLU A 39 2.23 -12.80 8.51
C GLU A 39 2.47 -11.30 8.34
N GLY A 40 2.27 -10.78 7.12
CA GLY A 40 2.37 -9.36 6.84
C GLY A 40 1.26 -8.55 7.50
N LYS A 41 1.61 -7.51 8.26
CA LYS A 41 0.65 -6.55 8.81
C LYS A 41 0.36 -5.47 7.77
N LEU A 42 -0.91 -5.25 7.49
CA LEU A 42 -1.38 -4.14 6.67
C LEU A 42 -1.17 -2.82 7.42
N PHE A 43 -0.58 -1.83 6.75
CA PHE A 43 -0.34 -0.50 7.36
C PHE A 43 -0.78 0.67 6.47
N ALA A 44 -0.93 0.46 5.15
CA ALA A 44 -1.49 1.48 4.26
C ALA A 44 -2.42 0.87 3.21
N ILE A 45 -3.47 1.62 2.86
CA ILE A 45 -4.41 1.31 1.77
C ILE A 45 -4.60 2.57 0.94
N ILE A 46 -4.46 2.45 -0.37
CA ILE A 46 -4.70 3.52 -1.35
C ILE A 46 -5.87 3.11 -2.24
N ALA A 47 -6.81 4.04 -2.46
CA ALA A 47 -7.89 3.87 -3.45
C ALA A 47 -7.51 4.57 -4.76
N ASP A 48 -7.18 3.78 -5.78
CA ASP A 48 -6.45 4.22 -6.97
C ASP A 48 -7.28 5.18 -7.83
N ASP A 49 -8.60 4.96 -7.86
CA ASP A 49 -9.55 5.73 -8.67
C ASP A 49 -10.11 6.96 -7.95
N SER A 50 -9.63 7.26 -6.74
CA SER A 50 -10.15 8.39 -5.96
C SER A 50 -9.53 9.74 -6.33
N LYS A 51 -10.37 10.77 -6.48
CA LYS A 51 -9.97 12.17 -6.66
C LYS A 51 -10.73 13.07 -5.67
N PRO A 52 -10.07 13.66 -4.66
CA PRO A 52 -8.64 13.56 -4.35
C PRO A 52 -8.23 12.15 -3.90
N LEU A 53 -6.94 11.84 -4.03
CA LEU A 53 -6.37 10.56 -3.63
C LEU A 53 -6.67 10.28 -2.15
N ARG A 54 -7.22 9.11 -1.85
CA ARG A 54 -7.54 8.67 -0.48
C ARG A 54 -6.54 7.63 -0.01
N ILE A 55 -5.92 7.92 1.12
CA ILE A 55 -5.03 7.01 1.83
C ILE A 55 -5.55 6.76 3.23
N SER A 56 -5.62 5.49 3.63
CA SER A 56 -5.89 5.08 5.00
C SER A 56 -4.61 4.48 5.60
N LEU A 57 -4.19 5.03 6.74
CA LEU A 57 -2.99 4.61 7.47
C LEU A 57 -3.43 4.02 8.83
N LYS A 58 -2.70 3.02 9.31
CA LYS A 58 -2.91 2.41 10.64
C LYS A 58 -1.72 2.63 11.56
#